data_AF-A0A944PB45-F1
#
_entry.id   AF-A0A944PB45-F1
#
_cell.length_a   1.000
_cell.length_b   1.000
_cell.length_c   1.000
_cell.angle_alpha   90.00
_cell.angle_beta   90.00
_cell.angle_gamma   90.00
#
_symmetry.space_group_name_H-M   'P 1'
#
loop_
_entity.id
_entity.type
_entity.pdbx_description
1 polymer ?
#
loop_
_entity_poly.entity_id
_entity_poly.type
_entity_poly.pdbx_seq_one_letter_code
_entity_poly.pdbx_strand_id
1 'polypeptide(L)' 'MTLPISPPAAPMSAADREAHAAGSYVRRTVTPTQESPTLPTAPAARRRFVQQRGW' A
#
# COMPACT_ATOMS: atom_id res chain seq x y z
N MET A 1 -13.10 20.78 29.12
CA MET A 1 -14.40 20.25 28.63
C MET A 1 -14.31 20.20 27.12
N THR A 2 -14.22 19.02 26.53
CA THR A 2 -14.10 18.83 25.07
C THR A 2 -15.50 18.80 24.48
N LEU A 3 -15.77 19.65 23.48
CA LEU A 3 -17.05 19.69 22.80
C LEU A 3 -17.26 18.40 21.98
N PRO A 4 -18.49 17.85 21.94
CA PRO A 4 -18.78 16.71 21.08
C PRO A 4 -18.60 17.11 19.61
N ILE A 5 -17.84 16.31 18.86
CA ILE A 5 -17.73 16.47 17.41
C ILE A 5 -19.08 16.09 16.81
N SER A 6 -19.83 17.10 16.39
CA SER A 6 -21.08 16.91 15.67
C SER A 6 -20.79 16.69 14.18
N PRO A 7 -21.41 15.69 13.52
CA PRO A 7 -21.23 15.50 12.09
C PRO A 7 -21.75 16.72 11.32
N PRO A 8 -21.20 17.02 10.13
CA PRO A 8 -21.66 18.13 9.31
C PRO A 8 -23.16 17.98 8.99
N ALA A 9 -23.88 19.10 9.03
CA ALA A 9 -25.33 19.15 8.88
C ALA A 9 -25.83 18.75 7.47
N ALA A 10 -24.95 18.75 6.47
CA ALA A 10 -25.24 18.37 5.10
C ALA A 10 -24.38 17.18 4.66
N PRO A 11 -24.95 16.23 3.89
CA PRO A 11 -24.15 15.16 3.30
C PRO A 11 -23.13 15.74 2.32
N MET A 12 -21.93 15.15 2.33
CA MET A 12 -20.83 15.52 1.43
C MET A 12 -21.28 15.45 -0.04
N SER A 13 -20.93 16.47 -0.84
CA SER A 13 -21.33 16.52 -2.25
C SER A 13 -20.75 15.34 -3.03
N ALA A 14 -21.33 15.04 -4.20
CA ALA A 14 -20.80 13.98 -5.07
C ALA A 14 -19.36 14.32 -5.54
N ALA A 15 -19.10 15.58 -5.87
CA ALA A 15 -17.79 16.06 -6.31
C ALA A 15 -16.72 15.91 -5.21
N ASP A 16 -17.07 16.23 -3.97
CA ASP A 16 -16.13 16.08 -2.84
C ASP A 16 -15.81 14.60 -2.57
N ARG A 17 -16.80 13.71 -2.72
CA ARG A 17 -16.58 12.26 -2.57
C ARG A 17 -15.67 11.72 -3.66
N GLU A 18 -15.84 12.18 -4.89
CA GLU A 18 -15.02 11.78 -6.03
C GLU A 18 -13.59 12.30 -5.90
N ALA A 19 -13.41 13.57 -5.52
CA ALA A 19 -12.09 14.16 -5.25
C ALA A 19 -11.36 13.42 -4.13
N HIS A 20 -12.06 13.07 -3.05
CA HIS A 20 -11.51 12.24 -1.97
C HIS A 20 -11.13 10.85 -2.47
N ALA A 21 -11.94 10.21 -3.33
CA ALA A 21 -11.62 8.91 -3.90
C ALA A 21 -10.43 8.96 -4.87
N ALA A 22 -10.26 10.05 -5.62
CA ALA A 22 -9.15 10.24 -6.54
C ALA A 22 -7.83 10.57 -5.81
N GLY A 23 -7.89 11.35 -4.73
CA GLY A 23 -6.73 11.78 -3.93
C GLY A 23 -6.36 10.83 -2.80
N SER A 24 -7.32 10.08 -2.26
CA SER A 24 -7.03 8.98 -1.35
C SER A 24 -6.35 7.87 -2.13
N TYR A 25 -5.33 7.26 -1.53
CA TYR A 25 -4.73 6.02 -2.00
C TYR A 25 -5.76 4.89 -1.94
N VAL A 26 -6.78 4.92 -2.81
CA VAL A 26 -7.58 3.75 -3.12
C VAL A 26 -6.57 2.72 -3.57
N ARG A 27 -6.51 1.59 -2.85
CA ARG A 27 -5.67 0.46 -3.22
C ARG A 27 -6.05 0.05 -4.64
N ARG A 28 -5.31 0.52 -5.63
CA ARG A 28 -5.40 0.03 -6.99
C ARG A 28 -5.01 -1.43 -6.94
N THR A 29 -5.75 -2.28 -7.61
CA THR A 29 -5.35 -3.67 -7.85
C THR A 29 -4.06 -3.61 -8.66
N VAL A 30 -2.94 -3.86 -7.97
CA VAL A 30 -1.63 -4.01 -8.59
C VAL A 30 -1.48 -5.49 -8.89
N THR A 31 -1.23 -5.83 -10.15
CA THR A 31 -0.67 -7.14 -10.49
C THR A 31 0.79 -7.10 -10.06
N PRO A 32 1.20 -7.84 -9.03
CA PRO A 32 2.62 -7.87 -8.66
C PRO A 32 3.38 -8.51 -9.82
N THR A 33 4.09 -7.71 -10.59
CA THR A 33 5.11 -8.21 -11.49
C THR A 33 6.28 -8.63 -10.62
N GLN A 34 6.57 -9.93 -10.58
CA GLN A 34 7.73 -10.41 -9.86
C GLN A 34 8.99 -10.08 -10.66
N GLU A 35 9.44 -8.83 -10.57
CA GLU A 35 10.75 -8.41 -11.11
C GLU A 35 11.91 -8.93 -10.25
N SER A 36 11.64 -9.24 -8.98
CA SER A 36 12.64 -9.70 -8.03
C SER A 36 12.65 -11.22 -7.90
N PRO A 37 13.82 -11.88 -7.97
CA PRO A 37 13.91 -13.32 -7.76
C PRO A 37 13.46 -13.73 -6.36
N THR A 38 12.72 -14.83 -6.27
CA THR A 38 12.38 -15.43 -4.98
C THR A 38 13.64 -15.87 -4.25
N LEU A 39 13.83 -15.39 -3.02
CA LEU A 39 14.95 -15.83 -2.18
C LEU A 39 14.71 -17.24 -1.64
N PRO A 40 15.73 -18.12 -1.62
CA PRO A 40 15.64 -19.39 -0.93
C PRO A 40 15.31 -19.20 0.56
N THR A 41 14.46 -20.06 1.12
CA THR A 41 14.05 -20.02 2.53
C THR A 41 15.15 -20.54 3.47
N ALA A 42 15.93 -21.52 3.02
CA ALA A 42 17.00 -22.12 3.82
C ALA A 42 18.19 -21.15 4.02
N PRO A 43 18.68 -20.96 5.25
CA PRO A 43 19.76 -19.99 5.54
C PRO A 43 21.07 -20.24 4.76
N ALA A 44 21.42 -21.51 4.52
CA ALA A 44 22.62 -21.87 3.76
C ALA A 44 22.46 -21.56 2.27
N ALA A 45 21.29 -21.85 1.70
CA ALA A 45 20.98 -21.56 0.30
C ALA A 45 20.91 -20.05 0.03
N ARG A 46 20.38 -19.27 0.98
CA ARG A 46 20.35 -17.80 0.88
C ARG A 46 21.75 -17.18 0.86
N ARG A 47 22.66 -17.66 1.71
CA ARG A 47 24.06 -17.20 1.72
C ARG A 47 24.75 -17.43 0.38
N ARG A 48 24.56 -18.62 -0.22
CA ARG A 48 25.10 -18.94 -1.54
C ARG A 48 24.48 -18.06 -2.64
N PHE A 49 23.17 -17.84 -2.58
CA PHE A 49 22.45 -16.98 -3.53
C PHE A 49 22.98 -15.54 -3.53
N VAL A 50 23.25 -14.96 -2.36
CA VAL A 50 23.83 -13.61 -2.24
C VAL A 50 25.25 -13.57 -2.80
N GLN A 51 26.10 -14.54 -2.45
CA GLN A 51 27.48 -14.63 -2.94
C GLN A 51 27.57 -14.74 -4.47
N GLN A 52 26.67 -15.51 -5.09
CA GLN A 52 26.63 -15.67 -6.56
C GLN A 52 26.18 -14.40 -7.29
N ARG A 53 25.45 -13.51 -6.62
CA ARG A 53 24.88 -12.28 -7.23
C ARG A 53 25.75 -11.04 -7.07
N GLY A 54 26.85 -11.13 -6.32
CA GLY A 54 27.82 -10.04 -6.16
C GLY A 54 27.25 -8.76 -5.53
N TRP A 55 26.21 -8.90 -4.70
CA TRP A 55 25.67 -7.82 -3.86
C TRP A 55 26.55 -7.56 -2.65
#